data_AF-A0A7Z9RZI1-F1
#
_entry.id   AF-A0A7Z9RZI1-F1
#
_cell.length_a   1.000
_cell.length_b   1.000
_cell.length_c   1.000
_cell.angle_alpha   90.00
_cell.angle_beta   90.00
_cell.angle_gamma   90.00
#
_symmetry.space_group_name_H-M   'P 1'
#
loop_
_entity.id
_entity.type
_entity.pdbx_description
1 polymer ?
#
loop_
_entity_poly.entity_id
_entity_poly.type
_entity_poly.pdbx_seq_one_letter_code
_entity_poly.pdbx_strand_id
1 'polypeptide(L)'
;FLVMHPGAHVGSGVDAAIERISTGMRECFRRVPHVKTRILLENTAGGGSTMGRSFEELRDLLEAIDTPERTGTCLDTCHMFAAGYDFRTDQGYQHTMKQLDTVIGFRRVFALHLNDSRGDLGSHLDRHMNIGEGLIGKHGFEQIINDSRFGGIPKILETPKENDMDRNNLALLKRLGKKKAARK
;
A
#
# COMPACT_ATOMS: atom_id res chain seq x y z
N PHE A 1 -12.25 -7.59 -4.09
CA PHE A 1 -11.81 -6.19 -3.93
C PHE A 1 -11.56 -5.60 -5.31
N LEU A 2 -11.63 -4.28 -5.45
CA LEU A 2 -11.11 -3.55 -6.60
C LEU A 2 -10.07 -2.56 -6.06
N VAL A 3 -8.80 -2.71 -6.45
CA VAL A 3 -7.74 -1.79 -6.04
C VAL A 3 -7.64 -0.68 -7.07
N MET A 4 -7.45 0.56 -6.62
CA MET A 4 -7.18 1.70 -7.49
C MET A 4 -6.32 2.74 -6.80
N HIS A 5 -5.49 3.42 -7.58
CA HIS A 5 -4.90 4.68 -7.13
C HIS A 5 -6.02 5.73 -6.98
N PRO A 6 -5.97 6.60 -5.95
CA PRO A 6 -7.06 7.55 -5.70
C PRO A 6 -7.24 8.58 -6.82
N GLY A 7 -6.16 8.95 -7.49
CA GLY A 7 -6.15 9.94 -8.57
C GLY A 7 -5.01 10.93 -8.43
N ALA A 8 -5.14 12.08 -9.07
CA ALA A 8 -4.18 13.18 -9.03
C ALA A 8 -4.89 14.54 -9.03
N HIS A 9 -4.33 15.54 -8.34
CA HIS A 9 -4.94 16.87 -8.27
C HIS A 9 -4.65 17.75 -9.49
N VAL A 10 -3.64 17.43 -10.31
CA VAL A 10 -3.31 18.12 -11.58
C VAL A 10 -3.33 19.66 -11.48
N GLY A 11 -2.78 20.19 -10.38
CA GLY A 11 -2.70 21.63 -10.12
C GLY A 11 -3.84 22.25 -9.31
N SER A 12 -4.94 21.52 -9.06
CA SER A 12 -6.09 22.05 -8.29
C SER A 12 -5.93 22.04 -6.76
N GLY A 13 -4.86 21.41 -6.25
CA GLY A 13 -4.62 21.25 -4.81
C GLY A 13 -5.27 20.00 -4.21
N VAL A 14 -4.74 19.60 -3.04
CA VAL A 14 -5.12 18.36 -2.34
C VAL A 14 -6.60 18.38 -1.93
N ASP A 15 -7.07 19.44 -1.28
CA ASP A 15 -8.46 19.55 -0.79
C ASP A 15 -9.49 19.45 -1.94
N ALA A 16 -9.23 20.15 -3.04
CA ALA A 16 -10.09 20.10 -4.22
C ALA A 16 -10.11 18.71 -4.88
N ALA A 17 -9.00 17.96 -4.78
CA ALA A 17 -8.94 16.58 -5.26
C ALA A 17 -9.69 15.62 -4.35
N ILE A 18 -9.57 15.76 -3.02
CA ILE A 18 -10.33 14.96 -2.04
C ILE A 18 -11.83 15.11 -2.29
N GLU A 19 -12.32 16.35 -2.43
CA GLU A 19 -13.75 16.60 -2.70
C GLU A 19 -14.20 15.96 -4.01
N ARG A 20 -13.42 16.12 -5.08
CA ARG A 20 -13.77 15.57 -6.40
C ARG A 20 -13.75 14.04 -6.42
N ILE A 21 -12.74 13.42 -5.83
CA ILE A 21 -12.60 11.96 -5.76
C ILE A 21 -13.73 11.38 -4.92
N SER A 22 -13.97 11.93 -3.72
CA SER A 22 -15.01 11.45 -2.82
C SER A 22 -16.42 11.60 -3.40
N THR A 23 -16.71 12.73 -4.06
CA THR A 23 -17.99 12.93 -4.76
C THR A 23 -18.18 11.93 -5.91
N GLY A 24 -17.15 11.68 -6.72
CA GLY A 24 -17.21 10.64 -7.76
C GLY A 24 -17.45 9.23 -7.20
N MET A 25 -16.76 8.89 -6.11
CA MET A 25 -16.90 7.59 -5.44
C MET A 25 -18.31 7.40 -4.83
N ARG A 26 -18.84 8.41 -4.14
CA ARG A 26 -20.20 8.39 -3.60
C ARG A 26 -21.25 8.23 -4.71
N GLU A 27 -21.06 8.90 -5.84
CA GLU A 27 -21.94 8.75 -7.00
C GLU A 27 -21.88 7.33 -7.60
N CYS A 28 -20.69 6.74 -7.73
CA CYS A 28 -20.54 5.34 -8.14
C CYS A 28 -21.31 4.40 -7.19
N PHE A 29 -21.13 4.57 -5.88
CA PHE A 29 -21.81 3.74 -4.89
C PHE A 29 -23.32 3.87 -4.92
N ARG A 30 -23.84 5.10 -5.13
CA ARG A 30 -25.26 5.38 -5.29
C ARG A 30 -25.86 4.72 -6.53
N ARG A 31 -25.11 4.65 -7.64
CA ARG A 31 -25.57 4.00 -8.89
C ARG A 31 -25.60 2.48 -8.82
N VAL A 32 -24.74 1.87 -7.99
CA VAL A 32 -24.65 0.41 -7.83
C VAL A 32 -24.75 -0.03 -6.37
N PRO A 33 -25.89 0.21 -5.69
CA PRO A 33 -26.03 -0.06 -4.25
C PRO A 33 -26.00 -1.55 -3.90
N HIS A 34 -26.30 -2.43 -4.86
CA HIS A 34 -26.30 -3.88 -4.69
C HIS A 34 -24.91 -4.52 -4.82
N VAL A 35 -23.90 -3.78 -5.32
CA VAL A 35 -22.55 -4.30 -5.51
C VAL A 35 -21.80 -4.32 -4.18
N LYS A 36 -21.42 -5.53 -3.75
CA LYS A 36 -20.69 -5.76 -2.50
C LYS A 36 -19.17 -5.59 -2.62
N THR A 37 -18.66 -5.34 -3.82
CA THR A 37 -17.22 -5.12 -4.04
C THR A 37 -16.75 -3.91 -3.25
N ARG A 38 -15.78 -4.14 -2.36
CA ARG A 38 -15.06 -3.08 -1.66
C ARG A 38 -13.95 -2.53 -2.56
N ILE A 39 -13.92 -1.20 -2.70
CA ILE A 39 -12.85 -0.47 -3.37
C ILE A 39 -11.74 -0.21 -2.36
N LEU A 40 -10.49 -0.51 -2.74
CA LEU A 40 -9.31 -0.28 -1.94
C LEU A 40 -8.52 0.87 -2.56
N LEU A 41 -8.37 1.95 -1.80
CA LEU A 41 -7.50 3.05 -2.17
C LEU A 41 -6.06 2.63 -1.88
N GLU A 42 -5.24 2.58 -2.92
CA GLU A 42 -3.82 2.25 -2.80
C GLU A 42 -3.01 3.50 -2.45
N ASN A 43 -2.05 3.38 -1.54
CA ASN A 43 -1.09 4.48 -1.35
C ASN A 43 -0.21 4.60 -2.60
N THR A 44 0.24 5.81 -2.91
CA THR A 44 1.09 6.09 -4.08
C THR A 44 2.45 6.61 -3.66
N ALA A 45 3.44 6.57 -4.57
CA ALA A 45 4.77 7.11 -4.31
C ALA A 45 4.78 8.64 -4.10
N GLY A 46 3.71 9.35 -4.47
CA GLY A 46 3.63 10.81 -4.36
C GLY A 46 4.32 11.58 -5.49
N GLY A 47 4.64 10.91 -6.61
CA GLY A 47 5.20 11.55 -7.79
C GLY A 47 4.23 12.59 -8.39
N GLY A 48 4.74 13.79 -8.69
CA GLY A 48 3.96 14.88 -9.27
C GLY A 48 2.76 15.27 -8.41
N SER A 49 1.55 15.17 -8.99
CA SER A 49 0.29 15.57 -8.35
C SER A 49 -0.57 14.39 -7.87
N THR A 50 0.01 13.19 -7.79
CA THR A 50 -0.70 12.00 -7.31
C THR A 50 -1.20 12.17 -5.87
N MET A 51 -2.35 11.55 -5.59
CA MET A 51 -3.00 11.52 -4.28
C MET A 51 -2.76 10.18 -3.60
N GLY A 52 -2.94 10.14 -2.28
CA GLY A 52 -2.68 8.97 -1.46
C GLY A 52 -1.19 8.77 -1.16
N ARG A 53 -0.40 9.84 -1.20
CA ARG A 53 1.05 9.76 -0.92
C ARG A 53 1.35 9.54 0.57
N SER A 54 0.41 9.95 1.43
CA SER A 54 0.52 9.79 2.88
C SER A 54 -0.67 9.02 3.43
N PHE A 55 -0.50 8.46 4.62
CA PHE A 55 -1.60 7.86 5.37
C PHE A 55 -2.69 8.88 5.68
N GLU A 56 -2.34 10.15 5.90
CA GLU A 56 -3.28 11.24 6.15
C GLU A 56 -4.15 11.52 4.91
N GLU A 57 -3.56 11.61 3.72
CA GLU A 57 -4.35 11.78 2.48
C GLU A 57 -5.31 10.60 2.27
N LEU A 58 -4.86 9.37 2.54
CA LEU A 58 -5.74 8.19 2.47
C LEU A 58 -6.87 8.25 3.50
N ARG A 59 -6.58 8.68 4.75
CA ARG A 59 -7.59 8.85 5.79
C ARG A 59 -8.63 9.86 5.33
N ASP A 60 -8.19 11.03 4.88
CA ASP A 60 -9.07 12.13 4.49
C ASP A 60 -9.96 11.73 3.31
N LEU A 61 -9.43 10.96 2.35
CA LEU A 61 -10.22 10.37 1.27
C LEU A 61 -11.26 9.37 1.79
N LEU A 62 -10.88 8.45 2.67
CA LEU A 62 -11.81 7.45 3.23
C LEU A 62 -12.92 8.11 4.05
N GLU A 63 -12.58 9.13 4.85
CA GLU A 63 -13.52 9.91 5.64
C GLU A 63 -14.46 10.72 4.75
N ALA A 64 -13.95 11.38 3.70
CA ALA A 64 -14.78 12.14 2.77
C ALA A 64 -15.74 11.25 1.94
N ILE A 65 -15.34 10.01 1.62
CA ILE A 65 -16.21 9.05 0.94
C ILE A 65 -17.33 8.55 1.87
N ASP A 66 -17.04 8.40 3.17
CA ASP A 66 -17.98 7.98 4.21
C ASP A 66 -18.79 6.71 3.85
N THR A 67 -18.10 5.66 3.40
CA THR A 67 -18.71 4.35 3.11
C THR A 67 -17.81 3.20 3.57
N PRO A 68 -17.49 3.12 4.87
CA PRO A 68 -16.42 2.28 5.42
C PRO A 68 -16.59 0.77 5.21
N GLU A 69 -17.79 0.30 4.90
CA GLU A 69 -18.10 -1.09 4.57
C GLU A 69 -17.76 -1.43 3.11
N ARG A 70 -17.69 -0.42 2.23
CA ARG A 70 -17.35 -0.54 0.80
C ARG A 70 -16.03 0.13 0.42
N THR A 71 -15.32 0.74 1.37
CA THR A 71 -13.98 1.28 1.17
C THR A 71 -12.94 0.66 2.13
N GLY A 72 -11.68 0.79 1.77
CA GLY A 72 -10.53 0.38 2.57
C GLY A 72 -9.24 0.75 1.84
N THR A 73 -8.11 0.18 2.26
CA THR A 73 -6.81 0.44 1.65
C THR A 73 -6.12 -0.83 1.16
N CYS A 74 -5.35 -0.65 0.09
CA CYS A 74 -4.26 -1.53 -0.29
C CYS A 74 -2.95 -0.79 0.05
N LEU A 75 -1.97 -1.47 0.63
CA LEU A 75 -0.66 -0.85 0.82
C LEU A 75 0.37 -1.45 -0.13
N ASP A 76 0.99 -0.60 -0.94
CA ASP A 76 2.11 -0.96 -1.79
C ASP A 76 3.43 -0.57 -1.11
N THR A 77 4.33 -1.56 -0.99
CA THR A 77 5.60 -1.38 -0.29
C THR A 77 6.57 -0.46 -1.03
N CYS A 78 6.64 -0.52 -2.35
CA CYS A 78 7.48 0.38 -3.14
C CYS A 78 6.98 1.83 -2.99
N HIS A 79 5.67 2.03 -3.10
CA HIS A 79 5.05 3.34 -2.93
C HIS A 79 5.25 3.89 -1.53
N MET A 80 5.03 3.08 -0.49
CA MET A 80 5.24 3.51 0.91
C MET A 80 6.68 3.97 1.11
N PHE A 81 7.64 3.19 0.62
CA PHE A 81 9.05 3.51 0.74
C PHE A 81 9.41 4.78 -0.05
N ALA A 82 8.97 4.88 -1.30
CA ALA A 82 9.19 6.06 -2.14
C ALA A 82 8.50 7.32 -1.58
N ALA A 83 7.42 7.18 -0.80
CA ALA A 83 6.75 8.28 -0.12
C ALA A 83 7.42 8.69 1.21
N GLY A 84 8.41 7.94 1.70
CA GLY A 84 9.19 8.28 2.89
C GLY A 84 8.92 7.43 4.14
N TYR A 85 8.11 6.38 4.02
CA TYR A 85 7.88 5.44 5.11
C TYR A 85 8.98 4.36 5.14
N ASP A 86 9.92 4.45 6.08
CA ASP A 86 10.99 3.46 6.20
C ASP A 86 10.51 2.22 6.96
N PHE A 87 10.76 1.04 6.40
CA PHE A 87 10.49 -0.24 7.04
C PHE A 87 11.62 -1.24 6.80
N ARG A 88 12.81 -0.75 6.44
CA ARG A 88 14.03 -1.54 6.19
C ARG A 88 14.77 -1.90 7.46
N THR A 89 14.48 -1.22 8.58
CA THR A 89 15.07 -1.47 9.90
C THR A 89 13.96 -1.76 10.91
N ASP A 90 14.31 -2.37 12.04
CA ASP A 90 13.31 -2.68 13.09
C ASP A 90 12.66 -1.38 13.61
N GLN A 91 13.46 -0.35 13.87
CA GLN A 91 12.97 0.95 14.33
C GLN A 91 12.08 1.64 13.30
N GLY A 92 12.50 1.67 12.02
CA GLY A 92 11.71 2.23 10.93
C GLY A 92 10.37 1.51 10.80
N TYR A 93 10.40 0.17 10.80
CA TYR A 93 9.19 -0.63 10.72
C TYR A 93 8.22 -0.35 11.86
N GLN A 94 8.69 -0.32 13.12
CA GLN A 94 7.82 0.00 14.24
C GLN A 94 7.24 1.42 14.14
N HIS A 95 8.05 2.39 13.71
CA HIS A 95 7.59 3.77 13.52
C HIS A 95 6.49 3.85 12.45
N THR A 96 6.76 3.32 11.25
CA THR A 96 5.81 3.30 10.12
C THR A 96 4.52 2.58 10.48
N MET A 97 4.60 1.43 11.14
CA MET A 97 3.41 0.68 11.56
C MET A 97 2.60 1.41 12.64
N LYS A 98 3.26 2.15 13.54
CA LYS A 98 2.58 3.01 14.52
C LYS A 98 1.82 4.15 13.83
N GLN A 99 2.43 4.79 12.84
CA GLN A 99 1.78 5.84 12.05
C GLN A 99 0.56 5.27 11.31
N LEU A 100 0.73 4.13 10.63
CA LEU A 100 -0.36 3.46 9.92
C LEU A 100 -1.55 3.17 10.84
N ASP A 101 -1.30 2.60 12.02
CA ASP A 101 -2.37 2.26 12.96
C ASP A 101 -3.08 3.50 13.52
N THR A 102 -2.30 4.55 13.80
CA THR A 102 -2.80 5.81 14.36
C THR A 102 -3.69 6.55 13.35
N VAL A 103 -3.32 6.55 12.07
CA VAL A 103 -3.98 7.37 11.05
C VAL A 103 -5.07 6.60 10.29
N ILE A 104 -4.82 5.34 9.91
CA ILE A 104 -5.73 4.51 9.11
C ILE A 104 -6.33 3.37 9.94
N GLY A 105 -5.51 2.73 10.78
CA GLY A 105 -5.86 1.53 11.53
C GLY A 105 -5.77 0.25 10.70
N PHE A 106 -5.15 -0.81 11.25
CA PHE A 106 -4.96 -2.07 10.50
C PHE A 106 -6.25 -2.70 9.97
N ARG A 107 -7.39 -2.48 10.64
CA ARG A 107 -8.72 -2.96 10.22
C ARG A 107 -9.20 -2.41 8.86
N ARG A 108 -8.56 -1.35 8.36
CA ARG A 108 -8.85 -0.74 7.05
C ARG A 108 -7.94 -1.25 5.95
N VAL A 109 -6.88 -2.00 6.27
CA VAL A 109 -5.94 -2.57 5.29
C VAL A 109 -6.43 -3.96 4.88
N PHE A 110 -6.78 -4.13 3.61
CA PHE A 110 -7.36 -5.38 3.09
C PHE A 110 -6.49 -6.10 2.08
N ALA A 111 -5.42 -5.47 1.59
CA ALA A 111 -4.47 -6.07 0.66
C ALA A 111 -3.10 -5.40 0.80
N LEU A 112 -2.06 -6.13 0.39
CA LEU A 112 -0.72 -5.59 0.21
C LEU A 112 -0.25 -5.87 -1.21
N HIS A 113 0.39 -4.89 -1.84
CA HIS A 113 1.26 -5.10 -2.99
C HIS A 113 2.70 -5.12 -2.50
N LEU A 114 3.42 -6.20 -2.82
CA LEU A 114 4.78 -6.45 -2.37
C LEU A 114 5.73 -6.22 -3.54
N ASN A 115 6.29 -5.04 -3.57
CA ASN A 115 7.19 -4.56 -4.60
C ASN A 115 8.44 -3.97 -3.94
N ASP A 116 9.63 -4.44 -4.33
CA ASP A 116 10.88 -3.79 -3.91
C ASP A 116 11.04 -2.48 -4.70
N SER A 117 11.90 -1.57 -4.24
CA SER A 117 12.02 -0.23 -4.82
C SER A 117 13.36 -0.03 -5.50
N ARG A 118 13.34 0.52 -6.72
CA ARG A 118 14.55 1.06 -7.35
C ARG A 118 14.91 2.44 -6.77
N GLY A 119 13.91 3.25 -6.42
CA GLY A 119 14.09 4.57 -5.84
C GLY A 119 14.43 4.50 -4.36
N ASP A 120 15.16 5.50 -3.86
CA ASP A 120 15.50 5.61 -2.43
C ASP A 120 14.29 6.06 -1.59
N LEU A 121 14.44 6.02 -0.27
CA LEU A 121 13.44 6.48 0.69
C LEU A 121 13.05 7.94 0.39
N GLY A 122 11.76 8.20 0.21
CA GLY A 122 11.28 9.56 -0.08
C GLY A 122 11.62 10.07 -1.49
N SER A 123 12.02 9.20 -2.42
CA SER A 123 12.37 9.60 -3.80
C SER A 123 11.17 10.00 -4.67
N HIS A 124 9.96 9.66 -4.25
CA HIS A 124 8.73 9.79 -5.04
C HIS A 124 8.75 9.05 -6.39
N LEU A 125 9.66 8.08 -6.54
CA LEU A 125 9.81 7.26 -7.74
C LEU A 125 9.04 5.95 -7.60
N ASP A 126 7.99 5.81 -8.39
CA ASP A 126 7.28 4.54 -8.61
C ASP A 126 8.06 3.70 -9.64
N ARG A 127 8.99 2.88 -9.14
CA ARG A 127 9.73 1.93 -9.97
C ARG A 127 10.03 0.65 -9.22
N HIS A 128 9.21 -0.36 -9.47
CA HIS A 128 9.28 -1.66 -8.83
C HIS A 128 10.54 -2.45 -9.21
N MET A 129 11.05 -3.21 -8.25
CA MET A 129 12.13 -4.18 -8.37
C MET A 129 11.68 -5.54 -7.83
N ASN A 130 12.37 -6.61 -8.22
CA ASN A 130 12.16 -7.93 -7.63
C ASN A 130 12.53 -7.94 -6.15
N ILE A 131 11.95 -8.88 -5.41
CA ILE A 131 12.07 -8.94 -3.95
C ILE A 131 13.53 -9.16 -3.52
N GLY A 132 14.09 -8.20 -2.79
CA GLY A 132 15.46 -8.25 -2.29
C GLY A 132 16.52 -7.79 -3.28
N GLU A 133 16.13 -7.28 -4.45
CA GLU A 133 17.02 -6.70 -5.46
C GLU A 133 16.96 -5.16 -5.48
N GLY A 134 16.06 -4.55 -4.70
CA GLY A 134 15.94 -3.11 -4.55
C GLY A 134 16.44 -2.59 -3.20
N LEU A 135 16.11 -1.33 -2.92
CA LEU A 135 16.56 -0.58 -1.76
C LEU A 135 15.73 -0.85 -0.50
N ILE A 136 14.57 -1.51 -0.59
CA ILE A 136 13.85 -2.01 0.59
C ILE A 136 14.59 -3.23 1.14
N GLY A 137 14.95 -4.15 0.25
CA GLY A 137 15.73 -5.32 0.58
C GLY A 137 14.98 -6.37 1.41
N LYS A 138 15.63 -7.52 1.63
CA LYS A 138 15.02 -8.71 2.23
C LYS A 138 14.53 -8.49 3.66
N HIS A 139 15.20 -7.64 4.45
CA HIS A 139 14.83 -7.41 5.85
C HIS A 139 13.46 -6.74 5.97
N GLY A 140 13.15 -5.74 5.12
CA GLY A 140 11.84 -5.11 5.12
C GLY A 140 10.70 -6.08 4.82
N PHE A 141 10.88 -6.95 3.81
CA PHE A 141 9.90 -8.00 3.50
C PHE A 141 9.81 -9.08 4.58
N GLU A 142 10.92 -9.42 5.24
CA GLU A 142 10.89 -10.34 6.38
C GLU A 142 10.02 -9.79 7.52
N GLN A 143 10.07 -8.49 7.77
CA GLN A 143 9.19 -7.87 8.78
C GLN A 143 7.72 -7.94 8.38
N ILE A 144 7.37 -7.53 7.16
CA ILE A 144 5.98 -7.50 6.67
C ILE A 144 5.36 -8.90 6.63
N ILE A 145 6.06 -9.89 6.05
CA ILE A 145 5.52 -11.25 5.89
C ILE A 145 5.26 -11.94 7.24
N ASN A 146 6.02 -11.57 8.26
CA ASN A 146 5.92 -12.17 9.59
C ASN A 146 5.07 -11.34 10.57
N ASP A 147 4.38 -10.31 10.09
CA ASP A 147 3.50 -9.49 10.91
C ASP A 147 2.09 -10.06 10.93
N SER A 148 1.64 -10.48 12.11
CA SER A 148 0.31 -11.07 12.30
C SER A 148 -0.82 -10.08 12.01
N ARG A 149 -0.57 -8.77 12.06
CA ARG A 149 -1.56 -7.72 11.72
C ARG A 149 -1.95 -7.77 10.25
N PHE A 150 -1.05 -8.25 9.39
CA PHE A 150 -1.32 -8.54 7.99
C PHE A 150 -1.65 -10.02 7.75
N GLY A 151 -1.97 -10.78 8.80
CA GLY A 151 -2.42 -12.17 8.67
C GLY A 151 -3.71 -12.25 7.87
N GLY A 152 -3.80 -13.24 6.97
CA GLY A 152 -5.03 -13.52 6.22
C GLY A 152 -5.39 -12.55 5.09
N ILE A 153 -4.75 -11.38 4.97
CA ILE A 153 -4.96 -10.49 3.81
C ILE A 153 -4.09 -10.90 2.61
N PRO A 154 -4.61 -10.79 1.37
CA PRO A 154 -3.86 -11.07 0.15
C PRO A 154 -2.61 -10.19 0.03
N LYS A 155 -1.54 -10.79 -0.52
CA LYS A 155 -0.26 -10.17 -0.81
C LYS A 155 0.07 -10.45 -2.26
N ILE A 156 0.14 -9.42 -3.08
CA ILE A 156 0.21 -9.52 -4.55
C ILE A 156 1.58 -9.01 -5.02
N LEU A 157 2.16 -9.65 -6.03
CA LEU A 157 3.42 -9.22 -6.64
C LEU A 157 3.16 -8.48 -7.95
N GLU A 158 3.66 -7.26 -8.05
CA GLU A 158 3.62 -6.43 -9.27
C GLU A 158 5.05 -6.07 -9.71
N THR A 159 5.99 -6.95 -9.35
CA THR A 159 7.39 -6.89 -9.73
C THR A 159 7.56 -7.01 -11.24
N PRO A 160 8.70 -6.56 -11.82
CA PRO A 160 8.98 -6.73 -13.24
C PRO A 160 8.74 -8.15 -13.74
N LYS A 161 8.03 -8.28 -14.87
CA LYS A 161 7.58 -9.57 -15.42
C LYS A 161 8.61 -10.13 -16.40
N GLU A 162 9.74 -10.55 -15.85
CA GLU A 162 10.84 -11.13 -16.60
C GLU A 162 11.06 -12.59 -16.15
N ASN A 163 11.17 -13.51 -17.12
CA ASN A 163 11.46 -14.93 -16.86
C ASN A 163 10.55 -15.56 -15.77
N ASP A 164 11.12 -16.38 -14.89
CA ASP A 164 10.44 -17.04 -13.77
C ASP A 164 10.42 -16.19 -12.47
N MET A 165 10.57 -14.86 -12.57
CA MET A 165 10.75 -14.03 -11.37
C MET A 165 9.56 -14.03 -10.42
N ASP A 166 8.32 -14.16 -10.90
CA ASP A 166 7.15 -14.30 -10.01
C ASP A 166 7.28 -15.54 -9.11
N ARG A 167 7.73 -16.67 -9.67
CA ARG A 167 7.96 -17.91 -8.91
C ARG A 167 9.10 -17.73 -7.91
N ASN A 168 10.19 -17.07 -8.32
CA ASN A 168 11.36 -16.83 -7.47
C ASN A 168 11.05 -15.88 -6.32
N ASN A 169 10.33 -14.78 -6.59
CA ASN A 169 9.87 -13.82 -5.59
C ASN A 169 8.95 -14.50 -4.57
N LEU A 170 7.96 -15.30 -5.04
CA LEU A 170 7.09 -16.08 -4.14
C LEU A 170 7.88 -17.07 -3.28
N ALA A 171 8.85 -17.77 -3.86
CA ALA A 171 9.68 -18.73 -3.13
C ALA A 171 10.52 -18.03 -2.05
N LEU A 172 11.11 -16.88 -2.38
CA LEU A 172 11.86 -16.07 -1.43
C LEU A 172 10.98 -15.58 -0.27
N LEU A 173 9.82 -14.99 -0.55
CA LEU A 173 8.89 -14.51 0.48
C LEU A 173 8.44 -15.64 1.41
N LYS A 174 8.11 -16.82 0.87
CA LYS A 174 7.79 -18.01 1.68
C LYS A 174 8.94 -18.43 2.60
N ARG A 175 10.19 -18.34 2.12
CA ARG A 175 11.37 -18.65 2.94
C ARG A 175 11.57 -17.63 4.06
N LEU A 176 11.37 -16.34 3.79
CA LEU A 176 11.43 -15.29 4.80
C LEU A 176 10.36 -15.47 5.89
N GLY A 177 9.15 -15.91 5.52
CA GLY A 177 8.09 -16.24 6.49
C GLY A 177 8.38 -17.44 7.38
N LYS A 178 9.12 -18.46 6.88
CA LYS A 178 9.46 -19.66 7.68
C LYS A 178 10.58 -19.41 8.69
N LYS A 179 11.50 -18.48 8.42
CA LYS A 179 12.68 -18.24 9.28
C LYS A 179 12.32 -17.79 10.70
N LYS A 180 11.25 -17.01 10.87
CA LYS A 180 10.81 -16.55 12.21
C LYS A 180 10.09 -17.65 12.99
N ALA A 181 9.36 -18.54 12.31
CA ALA A 181 8.71 -19.68 12.94
C ALA A 181 9.71 -20.67 13.56
N ALA A 182 10.91 -20.81 12.98
CA ALA A 182 11.98 -21.65 13.51
C ALA A 182 12.81 -21.02 14.64
N ARG A 183 12.59 -19.73 14.96
CA ARG A 183 13.27 -18.98 16.04
C ARG A 183 12.40 -18.80 17.29
N LYS A 184 11.13 -19.24 17.24
CA LYS A 184 10.23 -19.33 18.39
C LYS A 184 10.26 -20.75 18.94
#